data_AF-A0A380KPU1-F1
#
_entry.id   AF-A0A380KPU1-F1
#
_cell.length_a   1.000
_cell.length_b   1.000
_cell.length_c   1.000
_cell.angle_alpha   90.00
_cell.angle_beta   90.00
_cell.angle_gamma   90.00
#
_symmetry.space_group_name_H-M   'P 1'
#
loop_
_entity.id
_entity.type
_entity.pdbx_description
1 polymer ?
#
loop_
_entity_poly.entity_id
_entity_poly.type
_entity_poly.pdbx_seq_one_letter_code
_entity_poly.pdbx_strand_id
1 'polypeptide(L)'
;MEVSGQQLVLSDANGWNGTFENLDKYDSDNVLIDYTVKEVTDLSGYQSVISGSDNNYTITNTHVPEVISLSGTKTWDDNNNQDGIRPESIVVHLLANGVDTGQTKEVSQTDNWTYRFENLPKYQNGQEVVYTVSEDSVGGYETIISEFNITNSHTPDTTEVFGTKTWNDNDDQDGKRPDSSTVNLLANGTKVASQEVTADTNWTYTFLNLAKYANGSAITYAVTEDSVDNYTVTINGYDITNNYTPGKTSLTVTKVWDDSDDQDGFVLILLMSNYMLMAKNLVML
;
A
#
# COMPACT_ATOMS: atom_id res chain seq x y z
N MET A 1 9.57 63.97 16.14
CA MET A 1 11.04 64.19 16.06
C MET A 1 11.65 63.46 17.24
N GLU A 2 12.75 62.72 17.05
CA GLU A 2 13.47 62.13 18.17
C GLU A 2 14.04 63.24 19.06
N VAL A 3 13.89 63.11 20.38
CA VAL A 3 14.59 63.98 21.33
C VAL A 3 16.04 63.51 21.37
N SER A 4 16.90 64.22 20.65
CA SER A 4 18.32 63.86 20.45
C SER A 4 19.02 63.56 21.78
N GLY A 5 19.57 62.34 21.92
CA GLY A 5 20.45 61.96 23.02
C GLY A 5 19.78 61.30 24.24
N GLN A 6 18.46 61.10 24.23
CA GLN A 6 17.78 60.37 25.31
C GLN A 6 17.49 58.92 24.90
N GLN A 7 18.13 57.97 25.57
CA GLN A 7 17.90 56.52 25.43
C GLN A 7 17.81 55.88 26.82
N LEU A 8 17.01 54.82 26.93
CA LEU A 8 16.85 54.04 28.14
C LEU A 8 17.09 52.56 27.79
N VAL A 9 17.96 51.87 28.55
CA VAL A 9 18.19 50.43 28.41
C VAL A 9 17.37 49.71 29.48
N LEU A 10 16.39 48.92 29.06
CA LEU A 10 15.61 48.05 29.94
C LEU A 10 16.21 46.64 29.93
N SER A 11 16.31 46.01 31.10
CA SER A 11 16.87 44.67 31.28
C SER A 11 16.39 44.04 32.59
N ASP A 12 16.71 42.78 32.84
CA ASP A 12 16.48 42.15 34.14
C ASP A 12 17.07 42.95 35.31
N ALA A 13 18.21 43.62 35.11
CA ALA A 13 18.90 44.37 36.15
C ALA A 13 18.08 45.55 36.68
N ASN A 14 17.16 46.10 35.89
CA ASN A 14 16.22 47.14 36.31
C ASN A 14 14.77 46.64 36.34
N GLY A 15 14.55 45.32 36.31
CA GLY A 15 13.20 44.75 36.29
C GLY A 15 12.35 45.25 35.12
N TRP A 16 12.99 45.50 33.98
CA TRP A 16 12.36 46.01 32.76
C TRP A 16 11.57 47.31 32.95
N ASN A 17 12.02 48.17 33.86
CA ASN A 17 11.41 49.49 34.11
C ASN A 17 12.45 50.62 34.08
N GLY A 18 11.97 51.84 33.84
CA GLY A 18 12.77 53.05 33.92
C GLY A 18 11.97 54.30 33.53
N THR A 19 12.60 55.46 33.61
CA THR A 19 11.92 56.76 33.45
C THR A 19 12.84 57.73 32.71
N PHE A 20 12.28 58.48 31.75
CA PHE A 20 12.95 59.63 31.16
C PHE A 20 12.76 60.84 32.08
N GLU A 21 13.85 61.39 32.60
CA GLU A 21 13.82 62.52 33.53
C GLU A 21 14.16 63.84 32.81
N ASN A 22 13.80 64.97 33.43
CA ASN A 22 14.11 66.33 32.95
C ASN A 22 13.60 66.63 31.53
N LEU A 23 12.38 66.19 31.21
CA LEU A 23 11.67 66.51 29.97
C LEU A 23 11.00 67.89 30.07
N ASP A 24 11.12 68.68 29.02
CA ASP A 24 10.39 69.94 28.90
C ASP A 24 8.89 69.67 28.79
N LYS A 25 8.08 70.42 29.55
CA LYS A 25 6.62 70.27 29.53
C LYS A 25 5.99 70.99 28.33
N TYR A 26 6.57 72.09 27.90
CA TYR A 26 6.08 72.93 26.80
C TYR A 26 7.21 73.17 25.80
N ASP A 27 6.87 73.30 24.52
CA ASP A 27 7.83 73.69 23.48
C ASP A 27 8.14 75.20 23.51
N SER A 28 8.94 75.67 22.56
CA SER A 28 9.33 77.09 22.45
C SER A 28 8.15 78.04 22.22
N ASP A 29 7.02 77.53 21.75
CA ASP A 29 5.80 78.28 21.48
C ASP A 29 4.77 78.14 22.63
N ASN A 30 5.19 77.55 23.75
CA ASN A 30 4.38 77.29 24.95
C ASN A 30 3.20 76.32 24.71
N VAL A 31 3.33 75.40 23.76
CA VAL A 31 2.38 74.32 23.50
C VAL A 31 2.81 73.07 24.28
N LEU A 32 1.84 72.32 24.84
CA LEU A 32 2.12 71.10 25.59
C LEU A 32 2.75 70.04 24.66
N ILE A 33 3.88 69.48 25.09
CA ILE A 33 4.55 68.41 24.32
C ILE A 33 3.86 67.08 24.62
N ASP A 34 3.45 66.39 23.55
CA ASP A 34 2.96 65.01 23.59
C ASP A 34 4.12 64.04 23.31
N TYR A 35 4.61 63.38 24.36
CA TYR A 35 5.74 62.45 24.27
C TYR A 35 5.25 61.06 23.88
N THR A 36 5.99 60.38 23.00
CA THR A 36 5.76 58.96 22.68
C THR A 36 7.07 58.20 22.78
N VAL A 37 6.99 56.89 23.00
CA VAL A 37 8.16 56.00 23.03
C VAL A 37 8.18 55.11 21.79
N LYS A 38 9.38 54.66 21.41
CA LYS A 38 9.59 53.69 20.36
C LYS A 38 10.68 52.72 20.80
N GLU A 39 10.40 51.42 20.68
CA GLU A 39 11.44 50.40 20.80
C GLU A 39 12.28 50.39 19.51
N VAL A 40 13.60 50.47 19.67
CA VAL A 40 14.55 50.54 18.54
C VAL A 40 15.43 49.30 18.41
N THR A 41 15.30 48.35 19.34
CA THR A 41 15.99 47.06 19.28
C THR A 41 15.27 46.14 18.31
N ASP A 42 15.99 45.56 17.36
CA ASP A 42 15.45 44.51 16.49
C ASP A 42 15.45 43.17 17.23
N LEU A 43 14.25 42.68 17.57
CA LEU A 43 14.03 41.41 18.27
C LEU A 43 13.44 40.41 17.27
N SER A 44 14.31 39.64 16.61
CA SER A 44 13.88 38.59 15.68
C SER A 44 12.89 37.62 16.34
N GLY A 45 11.75 37.37 15.69
CA GLY A 45 10.70 36.47 16.19
C GLY A 45 9.71 37.12 17.17
N TYR A 46 9.86 38.40 17.51
CA TYR A 46 8.94 39.14 18.37
C TYR A 46 8.12 40.17 17.61
N GLN A 47 6.86 40.34 17.99
CA GLN A 47 6.04 41.49 17.63
C GLN A 47 5.92 42.44 18.82
N SER A 48 6.32 43.70 18.61
CA SER A 48 6.29 44.76 19.63
C SER A 48 5.00 45.58 19.50
N VAL A 49 4.32 45.79 20.63
CA VAL A 49 3.13 46.65 20.74
C VAL A 49 3.36 47.65 21.88
N ILE A 50 3.18 48.94 21.57
CA ILE A 50 3.27 50.02 22.55
C ILE A 50 1.84 50.41 22.95
N SER A 51 1.57 50.46 24.24
CA SER A 51 0.27 50.81 24.82
C SER A 51 0.42 51.78 25.99
N GLY A 52 -0.66 52.43 26.39
CA GLY A 52 -0.68 53.42 27.48
C GLY A 52 -0.87 54.87 27.00
N SER A 53 -1.02 55.78 27.95
CA SER A 53 -1.26 57.22 27.75
C SER A 53 -0.77 58.02 28.96
N ASP A 54 -0.85 59.36 28.89
CA ASP A 54 -0.52 60.26 30.00
C ASP A 54 0.88 60.03 30.60
N ASN A 55 1.89 59.90 29.74
CA ASN A 55 3.29 59.63 30.08
C ASN A 55 3.54 58.30 30.81
N ASN A 56 2.61 57.35 30.73
CA ASN A 56 2.80 55.97 31.19
C ASN A 56 2.63 55.01 30.02
N TYR A 57 3.75 54.45 29.56
CA TYR A 57 3.80 53.54 28.41
C TYR A 57 4.25 52.14 28.83
N THR A 58 3.63 51.13 28.23
CA THR A 58 4.02 49.72 28.32
C THR A 58 4.37 49.21 26.92
N ILE A 59 5.57 48.63 26.78
CA ILE A 59 6.03 47.97 25.56
C ILE A 59 5.90 46.46 25.78
N THR A 60 5.07 45.81 24.97
CA THR A 60 4.82 44.37 25.04
C THR A 60 5.42 43.68 23.83
N ASN A 61 6.42 42.83 24.06
CA ASN A 61 7.01 41.97 23.04
C ASN A 61 6.38 40.57 23.10
N THR A 62 5.72 40.15 22.01
CA THR A 62 5.08 38.84 21.89
C THR A 62 5.87 37.95 20.93
N HIS A 63 6.40 36.82 21.42
CA HIS A 63 7.09 35.85 20.57
C HIS A 63 6.08 35.09 19.69
N VAL A 64 6.35 35.03 18.39
CA VAL A 64 5.55 34.25 17.42
C VAL A 64 6.43 33.08 16.94
N PRO A 65 6.25 31.86 17.48
CA PRO A 65 7.09 30.72 17.13
C PRO A 65 7.02 30.39 15.63
N GLU A 66 8.18 30.10 15.03
CA GLU A 66 8.22 29.59 13.66
C GLU A 66 7.64 28.17 13.62
N VAL A 67 6.75 27.93 12.67
CA VAL A 67 6.15 26.61 12.42
C VAL A 67 6.46 26.12 11.02
N ILE A 68 6.57 24.82 10.87
CA ILE A 68 6.76 24.11 9.62
C ILE A 68 5.61 23.14 9.36
N SER A 69 5.61 22.56 8.17
CA SER A 69 4.75 21.44 7.81
C SER A 69 5.57 20.38 7.11
N LEU A 70 5.20 19.13 7.31
CA LEU A 70 5.76 18.00 6.58
C LEU A 70 4.65 17.22 5.90
N SER A 71 4.99 16.61 4.78
CA SER A 71 4.09 15.77 4.00
C SER A 71 4.84 14.54 3.53
N GLY A 72 4.12 13.44 3.45
CA GLY A 72 4.64 12.16 3.00
C GLY A 72 3.64 11.44 2.11
N THR A 73 4.14 10.44 1.39
CA THR A 73 3.31 9.51 0.61
C THR A 73 3.49 8.09 1.11
N LYS A 74 2.45 7.29 0.90
CA LYS A 74 2.46 5.85 1.11
C LYS A 74 2.46 5.15 -0.25
N THR A 75 3.42 4.25 -0.44
CA THR A 75 3.56 3.40 -1.63
C THR A 75 3.37 1.94 -1.24
N TRP A 76 2.67 1.19 -2.09
CA TRP A 76 2.48 -0.25 -1.97
C TRP A 76 3.23 -0.95 -3.10
N ASP A 77 4.13 -1.86 -2.74
CA ASP A 77 4.91 -2.71 -3.65
C ASP A 77 4.49 -4.16 -3.44
N ASP A 78 3.31 -4.50 -3.98
CA ASP A 78 2.56 -5.73 -3.66
C ASP A 78 1.87 -6.35 -4.89
N ASN A 79 2.46 -6.10 -6.07
CA ASN A 79 1.92 -6.53 -7.35
C ASN A 79 0.45 -6.13 -7.58
N ASN A 80 0.11 -4.87 -7.24
CA ASN A 80 -1.24 -4.33 -7.35
C ASN A 80 -2.27 -5.10 -6.48
N ASN A 81 -1.89 -5.39 -5.23
CA ASN A 81 -2.70 -6.12 -4.27
C ASN A 81 -3.17 -7.49 -4.80
N GLN A 82 -2.29 -8.23 -5.48
CA GLN A 82 -2.62 -9.52 -6.10
C GLN A 82 -3.29 -10.49 -5.10
N ASP A 83 -2.74 -10.52 -3.89
CA ASP A 83 -3.17 -11.45 -2.83
C ASP A 83 -4.31 -10.88 -1.98
N GLY A 84 -4.75 -9.65 -2.23
CA GLY A 84 -5.90 -9.05 -1.55
C GLY A 84 -5.67 -8.72 -0.07
N ILE A 85 -4.42 -8.75 0.41
CA ILE A 85 -4.10 -8.55 1.83
C ILE A 85 -3.81 -7.09 2.20
N ARG A 86 -3.79 -6.16 1.23
CA ARG A 86 -3.60 -4.73 1.51
C ARG A 86 -4.73 -4.22 2.40
N PRO A 87 -4.44 -3.58 3.55
CA PRO A 87 -5.48 -2.99 4.39
C PRO A 87 -6.09 -1.76 3.72
N GLU A 88 -7.31 -1.41 4.14
CA GLU A 88 -8.03 -0.21 3.68
C GLU A 88 -7.35 1.09 4.13
N SER A 89 -6.71 1.07 5.30
CA SER A 89 -5.97 2.20 5.85
C SER A 89 -4.76 1.76 6.67
N ILE A 90 -3.86 2.72 6.90
CA ILE A 90 -2.72 2.62 7.81
C ILE A 90 -2.76 3.78 8.81
N VAL A 91 -2.01 3.67 9.90
CA VAL A 91 -1.82 4.77 10.86
C VAL A 91 -0.35 5.19 10.84
N VAL A 92 -0.11 6.46 10.51
CA VAL A 92 1.20 7.10 10.53
C VAL A 92 1.33 7.96 11.78
N HIS A 93 2.43 7.79 12.50
CA HIS A 93 2.76 8.55 13.72
C HIS A 93 3.85 9.58 13.44
N LEU A 94 3.74 10.75 14.06
CA LEU A 94 4.77 11.78 14.02
C LEU A 94 5.67 11.69 15.25
N LEU A 95 6.98 11.62 15.03
CA LEU A 95 7.98 11.66 16.08
C LEU A 95 8.75 12.98 16.02
N ALA A 96 9.02 13.55 17.19
CA ALA A 96 9.88 14.72 17.38
C ALA A 96 11.09 14.31 18.22
N ASN A 97 12.30 14.52 17.68
CA ASN A 97 13.56 14.13 18.33
C ASN A 97 13.58 12.65 18.77
N GLY A 98 13.00 11.77 17.94
CA GLY A 98 12.90 10.33 18.20
C GLY A 98 11.84 9.90 19.21
N VAL A 99 11.00 10.83 19.70
CA VAL A 99 9.91 10.54 20.64
C VAL A 99 8.57 10.76 19.95
N ASP A 100 7.65 9.82 20.12
CA ASP A 100 6.28 9.95 19.62
C ASP A 100 5.59 11.19 20.21
N THR A 101 5.00 12.00 19.33
CA THR A 101 4.27 13.22 19.70
C THR A 101 2.82 12.95 20.09
N GLY A 102 2.30 11.74 19.82
CA GLY A 102 0.89 11.37 19.92
C GLY A 102 0.05 11.90 18.76
N GLN A 103 0.64 12.63 17.81
CA GLN A 103 -0.05 13.05 16.59
C GLN A 103 -0.01 11.93 15.57
N THR A 104 -1.18 11.57 15.07
CA THR A 104 -1.34 10.50 14.07
C THR A 104 -2.13 10.96 12.86
N LYS A 105 -1.96 10.24 11.75
CA LYS A 105 -2.79 10.34 10.55
C LYS A 105 -3.19 8.95 10.12
N GLU A 106 -4.50 8.73 10.02
CA GLU A 106 -5.04 7.61 9.26
C GLU A 106 -4.92 7.96 7.77
N VAL A 107 -4.36 7.05 6.98
CA VAL A 107 -4.09 7.26 5.55
C VAL A 107 -4.68 6.11 4.76
N SER A 108 -5.45 6.43 3.74
CA SER A 108 -6.16 5.46 2.92
C SER A 108 -6.12 5.81 1.43
N GLN A 109 -6.77 4.97 0.63
CA GLN A 109 -6.98 5.24 -0.80
C GLN A 109 -7.75 6.55 -1.06
N THR A 110 -8.68 6.96 -0.18
CA THR A 110 -9.45 8.20 -0.38
C THR A 110 -8.59 9.45 -0.29
N ASP A 111 -7.46 9.36 0.42
CA ASP A 111 -6.47 10.42 0.58
C ASP A 111 -5.37 10.34 -0.49
N ASN A 112 -5.58 9.50 -1.52
CA ASN A 112 -4.58 9.12 -2.52
C ASN A 112 -3.26 8.64 -1.87
N TRP A 113 -3.34 7.98 -0.71
CA TRP A 113 -2.17 7.55 0.05
C TRP A 113 -1.19 8.68 0.37
N THR A 114 -1.70 9.88 0.67
CA THR A 114 -0.90 11.04 1.07
C THR A 114 -1.29 11.52 2.46
N TYR A 115 -0.35 12.12 3.17
CA TYR A 115 -0.61 12.72 4.48
C TYR A 115 0.21 13.98 4.72
N ARG A 116 -0.27 14.82 5.64
CA ARG A 116 0.37 16.07 6.04
C ARG A 116 0.21 16.33 7.53
N PHE A 117 1.28 16.79 8.17
CA PHE A 117 1.26 17.38 9.50
C PHE A 117 1.60 18.88 9.39
N GLU A 118 0.83 19.71 10.08
CA GLU A 118 0.89 21.17 9.96
C GLU A 118 1.17 21.82 11.31
N ASN A 119 1.59 23.09 11.29
CA ASN A 119 1.80 23.90 12.49
C ASN A 119 2.78 23.25 13.49
N LEU A 120 3.80 22.57 12.97
CA LEU A 120 4.80 21.89 13.77
C LEU A 120 5.86 22.89 14.25
N PRO A 121 6.17 23.00 15.54
CA PRO A 121 7.21 23.89 16.02
C PRO A 121 8.56 23.59 15.36
N LYS A 122 9.17 24.59 14.71
CA LYS A 122 10.51 24.39 14.13
C LYS A 122 11.58 24.22 15.20
N TYR A 123 11.40 24.90 16.33
CA TYR A 123 12.36 24.89 17.43
C TYR A 123 11.71 24.46 18.74
N GLN A 124 12.45 23.70 19.53
CA GLN A 124 12.12 23.35 20.91
C GLN A 124 13.34 23.68 21.79
N ASN A 125 13.15 24.49 22.82
CA ASN A 125 14.23 24.94 23.71
C ASN A 125 15.42 25.59 22.96
N GLY A 126 15.14 26.32 21.88
CA GLY A 126 16.16 27.00 21.06
C GLY A 126 16.95 26.10 20.10
N GLN A 127 16.62 24.81 19.99
CA GLN A 127 17.21 23.87 19.03
C GLN A 127 16.18 23.43 18.00
N GLU A 128 16.63 23.21 16.75
CA GLU A 128 15.74 22.74 15.67
C GLU A 128 15.24 21.33 15.98
N VAL A 129 13.93 21.11 15.78
CA VAL A 129 13.30 19.82 16.04
C VAL A 129 13.52 18.89 14.86
N VAL A 130 14.05 17.70 15.12
CA VAL A 130 14.18 16.65 14.10
C VAL A 130 12.89 15.85 14.05
N TYR A 131 12.11 16.05 12.99
CA TYR A 131 10.90 15.28 12.75
C TYR A 131 11.15 14.03 11.91
N THR A 132 10.51 12.93 12.31
CA THR A 132 10.49 11.66 11.57
C THR A 132 9.08 11.05 11.67
N VAL A 133 8.81 9.99 10.91
CA VAL A 133 7.53 9.29 10.93
C VAL A 133 7.73 7.80 11.20
N SER A 134 6.71 7.16 11.76
CA SER A 134 6.61 5.69 11.86
C SER A 134 5.23 5.21 11.43
N GLU A 135 5.11 3.92 11.15
CA GLU A 135 3.86 3.26 10.78
C GLU A 135 3.57 2.12 11.77
N ASP A 136 2.28 1.91 12.08
CA ASP A 136 1.86 0.66 12.71
C ASP A 136 2.20 -0.54 11.82
N SER A 137 2.63 -1.65 12.42
CA SER A 137 3.00 -2.84 11.66
C SER A 137 1.83 -3.34 10.81
N VAL A 138 2.05 -3.49 9.51
CA VAL A 138 1.06 -4.08 8.58
C VAL A 138 1.38 -5.56 8.37
N GLY A 139 0.45 -6.44 8.74
CA GLY A 139 0.65 -7.89 8.64
C GLY A 139 0.93 -8.34 7.20
N GLY A 140 1.98 -9.13 7.00
CA GLY A 140 2.37 -9.64 5.67
C GLY A 140 3.26 -8.69 4.85
N TYR A 141 3.60 -7.51 5.38
CA TYR A 141 4.41 -6.52 4.70
C TYR A 141 5.71 -6.21 5.43
N GLU A 142 6.73 -5.81 4.67
CA GLU A 142 7.95 -5.19 5.15
C GLU A 142 7.89 -3.67 4.90
N THR A 143 8.15 -2.86 5.92
CA THR A 143 8.04 -1.40 5.86
C THR A 143 9.42 -0.75 5.75
N ILE A 144 9.58 0.16 4.78
CA ILE A 144 10.75 1.03 4.63
C ILE A 144 10.28 2.48 4.67
N ILE A 145 10.96 3.30 5.47
CA ILE A 145 10.69 4.74 5.58
C ILE A 145 11.92 5.52 5.09
N SER A 146 11.74 6.34 4.07
CA SER A 146 12.77 7.23 3.52
C SER A 146 12.30 8.68 3.65
N GLU A 147 12.96 9.44 4.52
CA GLU A 147 12.49 10.75 4.98
C GLU A 147 11.08 10.67 5.58
N PHE A 148 10.07 11.07 4.81
CA PHE A 148 8.66 11.02 5.18
C PHE A 148 7.84 10.13 4.23
N ASN A 149 8.47 9.41 3.30
CA ASN A 149 7.75 8.49 2.42
C ASN A 149 7.84 7.08 2.97
N ILE A 150 6.71 6.40 2.99
CA ILE A 150 6.55 5.04 3.51
C ILE A 150 6.32 4.10 2.33
N THR A 151 7.09 3.03 2.26
CA THR A 151 6.90 1.95 1.30
C THR A 151 6.65 0.66 2.06
N ASN A 152 5.53 -0.01 1.78
CA ASN A 152 5.33 -1.39 2.23
C ASN A 152 5.44 -2.32 1.04
N SER A 153 6.30 -3.32 1.18
CA SER A 153 6.52 -4.36 0.17
C SER A 153 5.97 -5.69 0.64
N HIS A 154 5.34 -6.42 -0.28
CA HIS A 154 4.87 -7.79 -0.09
C HIS A 154 5.23 -8.62 -1.31
N THR A 155 5.86 -9.78 -1.08
CA THR A 155 6.11 -10.75 -2.15
C THR A 155 4.91 -11.70 -2.23
N PRO A 156 4.17 -11.72 -3.36
CA PRO A 156 2.97 -12.54 -3.47
C PRO A 156 3.22 -14.03 -3.29
N ASP A 157 2.23 -14.72 -2.73
CA ASP A 157 2.25 -16.16 -2.54
C ASP A 157 2.29 -16.90 -3.89
N THR A 158 3.10 -17.96 -3.93
CA THR A 158 3.14 -18.88 -5.07
C THR A 158 2.83 -20.32 -4.66
N THR A 159 2.43 -21.13 -5.64
CA THR A 159 2.18 -22.56 -5.54
C THR A 159 2.81 -23.29 -6.73
N GLU A 160 2.70 -24.61 -6.74
CA GLU A 160 3.16 -25.46 -7.82
C GLU A 160 2.11 -26.51 -8.17
N VAL A 161 2.16 -27.00 -9.40
CA VAL A 161 1.36 -28.13 -9.90
C VAL A 161 2.30 -29.15 -10.48
N PHE A 162 2.24 -30.38 -9.97
CA PHE A 162 2.97 -31.52 -10.52
C PHE A 162 2.01 -32.68 -10.71
N GLY A 163 2.33 -33.54 -11.68
CA GLY A 163 1.53 -34.70 -11.99
C GLY A 163 2.30 -35.70 -12.83
N THR A 164 1.69 -36.88 -12.97
CA THR A 164 2.22 -37.97 -13.78
C THR A 164 1.30 -38.27 -14.96
N LYS A 165 1.91 -38.73 -16.05
CA LYS A 165 1.22 -39.25 -17.21
C LYS A 165 1.40 -40.76 -17.27
N THR A 166 0.29 -41.48 -17.23
CA THR A 166 0.25 -42.95 -17.28
C THR A 166 -0.40 -43.41 -18.58
N TRP A 167 0.15 -44.48 -19.16
CA TRP A 167 -0.39 -45.16 -20.33
C TRP A 167 -0.90 -46.54 -19.92
N ASN A 168 -2.19 -46.80 -20.16
CA ASN A 168 -2.85 -48.08 -19.95
C ASN A 168 -3.13 -48.72 -21.32
N ASP A 169 -2.11 -49.36 -21.88
CA ASP A 169 -2.03 -49.84 -23.27
C ASP A 169 -1.26 -51.17 -23.41
N ASN A 170 -1.18 -51.96 -22.32
CA ASN A 170 -0.44 -53.23 -22.27
C ASN A 170 1.04 -53.11 -22.68
N ASP A 171 1.73 -52.08 -22.18
CA ASP A 171 3.13 -51.80 -22.51
C ASP A 171 3.35 -51.56 -24.01
N ASP A 172 2.48 -50.71 -24.58
CA ASP A 172 2.48 -50.34 -26.00
C ASP A 172 2.46 -51.56 -26.95
N GLN A 173 1.68 -52.60 -26.61
CA GLN A 173 1.56 -53.84 -27.40
C GLN A 173 1.28 -53.60 -28.89
N ASP A 174 0.51 -52.57 -29.21
CA ASP A 174 0.06 -52.24 -30.56
C ASP A 174 0.94 -51.18 -31.27
N GLY A 175 1.98 -50.66 -30.60
CA GLY A 175 2.89 -49.64 -31.14
C GLY A 175 2.17 -48.35 -31.52
N LYS A 176 1.20 -47.93 -30.70
CA LYS A 176 0.33 -46.76 -30.94
C LYS A 176 0.55 -45.63 -29.96
N ARG A 177 1.34 -45.84 -28.91
CA ARG A 177 1.73 -44.77 -28.00
C ARG A 177 2.54 -43.72 -28.77
N PRO A 178 2.20 -42.43 -28.68
CA PRO A 178 3.00 -41.37 -29.27
C PRO A 178 4.31 -41.17 -28.49
N ASP A 179 5.32 -40.58 -29.15
CA ASP A 179 6.61 -40.27 -28.52
C ASP A 179 6.49 -39.17 -27.45
N SER A 180 5.47 -38.32 -27.56
CA SER A 180 5.19 -37.24 -26.62
C SER A 180 3.69 -37.03 -26.38
N SER A 181 3.36 -36.32 -25.30
CA SER A 181 2.02 -35.79 -25.06
C SER A 181 2.10 -34.37 -24.52
N THR A 182 1.14 -33.51 -24.88
CA THR A 182 1.08 -32.12 -24.42
C THR A 182 0.08 -31.98 -23.28
N VAL A 183 0.59 -31.64 -22.10
CA VAL A 183 -0.20 -31.29 -20.93
C VAL A 183 -0.39 -29.78 -20.88
N ASN A 184 -1.62 -29.32 -20.67
CA ASN A 184 -1.99 -27.93 -20.55
C ASN A 184 -2.30 -27.60 -19.09
N LEU A 185 -1.78 -26.49 -18.58
CA LEU A 185 -2.17 -25.92 -17.28
C LEU A 185 -3.26 -24.87 -17.49
N LEU A 186 -4.34 -25.00 -16.74
CA LEU A 186 -5.45 -24.06 -16.74
C LEU A 186 -5.47 -23.31 -15.41
N ALA A 187 -5.59 -21.98 -15.45
CA ALA A 187 -5.88 -21.12 -14.31
C ALA A 187 -7.29 -20.55 -14.50
N ASN A 188 -8.20 -20.85 -13.57
CA ASN A 188 -9.62 -20.48 -13.68
C ASN A 188 -10.20 -20.86 -15.07
N GLY A 189 -9.84 -22.07 -15.52
CA GLY A 189 -10.21 -22.65 -16.82
C GLY A 189 -9.60 -22.02 -18.08
N THR A 190 -8.78 -20.98 -17.95
CA THR A 190 -8.00 -20.44 -19.07
C THR A 190 -6.67 -21.15 -19.16
N LYS A 191 -6.31 -21.65 -20.36
CA LYS A 191 -4.97 -22.22 -20.59
C LYS A 191 -3.92 -21.12 -20.40
N VAL A 192 -2.99 -21.31 -19.47
CA VAL A 192 -1.92 -20.36 -19.14
C VAL A 192 -0.52 -20.88 -19.46
N ALA A 193 -0.36 -22.21 -19.50
CA ALA A 193 0.90 -22.84 -19.87
C ALA A 193 0.64 -24.22 -20.51
N SER A 194 1.68 -24.78 -21.10
CA SER A 194 1.70 -26.17 -21.52
C SER A 194 3.10 -26.75 -21.41
N GLN A 195 3.19 -28.05 -21.19
CA GLN A 195 4.43 -28.81 -21.13
C GLN A 195 4.28 -30.08 -21.96
N GLU A 196 5.26 -30.34 -22.82
CA GLU A 196 5.39 -31.63 -23.48
C GLU A 196 6.05 -32.63 -22.53
N VAL A 197 5.49 -33.83 -22.42
CA VAL A 197 6.02 -34.94 -21.64
C VAL A 197 6.39 -36.10 -22.56
N THR A 198 7.49 -36.80 -22.23
CA THR A 198 8.03 -37.89 -23.03
C THR A 198 8.48 -39.03 -22.12
N ALA A 199 8.91 -40.15 -22.72
CA ALA A 199 9.55 -41.24 -21.97
C ALA A 199 10.82 -40.77 -21.23
N ASP A 200 11.59 -39.84 -21.80
CA ASP A 200 12.83 -39.32 -21.20
C ASP A 200 12.57 -38.51 -19.92
N THR A 201 11.40 -37.86 -19.82
CA THR A 201 10.97 -37.16 -18.59
C THR A 201 10.26 -38.08 -17.60
N ASN A 202 10.33 -39.40 -17.82
CA ASN A 202 9.55 -40.42 -17.11
C ASN A 202 8.04 -40.10 -17.11
N TRP A 203 7.54 -39.45 -18.16
CA TRP A 203 6.16 -39.01 -18.27
C TRP A 203 5.69 -38.15 -17.07
N THR A 204 6.59 -37.33 -16.52
CA THR A 204 6.26 -36.38 -15.43
C THR A 204 6.32 -34.94 -15.93
N TYR A 205 5.56 -34.07 -15.26
CA TYR A 205 5.56 -32.63 -15.54
C TYR A 205 5.44 -31.81 -14.25
N THR A 206 5.87 -30.55 -14.31
CA THR A 206 5.85 -29.65 -13.17
C THR A 206 5.74 -28.20 -13.64
N PHE A 207 4.81 -27.46 -13.06
CA PHE A 207 4.63 -26.03 -13.22
C PHE A 207 4.93 -25.35 -11.87
N LEU A 208 5.98 -24.54 -11.82
CA LEU A 208 6.47 -23.88 -10.61
C LEU A 208 6.07 -22.39 -10.59
N ASN A 209 6.18 -21.76 -9.42
CA ASN A 209 6.00 -20.32 -9.21
C ASN A 209 4.66 -19.79 -9.75
N LEU A 210 3.61 -20.59 -9.59
CA LEU A 210 2.26 -20.23 -10.00
C LEU A 210 1.66 -19.29 -8.97
N ALA A 211 1.05 -18.18 -9.39
CA ALA A 211 0.36 -17.28 -8.45
C ALA A 211 -0.72 -18.05 -7.68
N LYS A 212 -0.79 -17.88 -6.36
CA LYS A 212 -1.83 -18.54 -5.56
C LYS A 212 -3.15 -17.79 -5.60
N TYR A 213 -3.09 -16.47 -5.76
CA TYR A 213 -4.25 -15.58 -5.80
C TYR A 213 -4.22 -14.70 -7.05
N ALA A 214 -5.40 -14.29 -7.50
CA ALA A 214 -5.61 -13.23 -8.49
C ALA A 214 -6.69 -12.28 -7.96
N ASN A 215 -6.36 -11.00 -7.82
CA ASN A 215 -7.26 -9.97 -7.29
C ASN A 215 -7.88 -10.37 -5.93
N GLY A 216 -7.09 -10.97 -5.05
CA GLY A 216 -7.51 -11.43 -3.73
C GLY A 216 -8.26 -12.76 -3.68
N SER A 217 -8.58 -13.37 -4.83
CA SER A 217 -9.28 -14.66 -4.89
C SER A 217 -8.33 -15.81 -5.24
N ALA A 218 -8.50 -16.97 -4.62
CA ALA A 218 -7.65 -18.13 -4.88
C ALA A 218 -7.80 -18.60 -6.34
N ILE A 219 -6.68 -18.88 -7.01
CA ILE A 219 -6.70 -19.42 -8.38
C ILE A 219 -6.97 -20.92 -8.32
N THR A 220 -7.97 -21.37 -9.08
CA THR A 220 -8.23 -22.79 -9.28
C THR A 220 -7.38 -23.31 -10.44
N TYR A 221 -6.40 -24.14 -10.13
CA TYR A 221 -5.57 -24.82 -11.13
C TYR A 221 -6.12 -26.18 -11.51
N ALA A 222 -6.15 -26.46 -12.81
CA ALA A 222 -6.50 -27.74 -13.40
C ALA A 222 -5.56 -28.07 -14.55
N VAL A 223 -5.58 -29.32 -14.99
CA VAL A 223 -4.81 -29.77 -16.16
C VAL A 223 -5.73 -30.36 -17.22
N THR A 224 -5.34 -30.21 -18.49
CA THR A 224 -5.92 -30.96 -19.60
C THR A 224 -4.82 -31.54 -20.47
N GLU A 225 -5.18 -32.45 -21.36
CA GLU A 225 -4.27 -33.01 -22.36
C GLU A 225 -4.81 -32.70 -23.75
N ASP A 226 -3.91 -32.42 -24.69
CA ASP A 226 -4.29 -32.39 -26.10
C ASP A 226 -4.80 -33.78 -26.53
N SER A 227 -5.75 -33.84 -27.47
CA SER A 227 -6.34 -35.11 -27.87
C SER A 227 -5.29 -36.06 -28.45
N VAL A 228 -5.19 -37.27 -27.88
CA VAL A 228 -4.33 -38.34 -28.40
C VAL A 228 -5.19 -39.35 -29.16
N ASP A 229 -4.82 -39.62 -30.41
CA ASP A 229 -5.59 -40.52 -31.28
C ASP A 229 -5.63 -41.96 -30.75
N ASN A 230 -6.80 -42.60 -30.78
CA ASN A 230 -7.07 -43.94 -30.22
C ASN A 230 -6.94 -44.07 -28.70
N TYR A 231 -6.89 -42.97 -27.96
CA TYR A 231 -6.86 -42.99 -26.50
C TYR A 231 -8.04 -42.24 -25.90
N THR A 232 -8.46 -42.68 -24.71
CA THR A 232 -9.39 -41.95 -23.85
C THR A 232 -8.67 -41.49 -22.59
N VAL A 233 -8.78 -40.20 -22.30
CA VAL A 233 -8.13 -39.58 -21.15
C VAL A 233 -9.00 -39.66 -19.90
N THR A 234 -8.38 -39.92 -18.75
CA THR A 234 -8.96 -39.77 -17.42
C THR A 234 -8.01 -38.91 -16.59
N ILE A 235 -8.55 -37.92 -15.89
CA ILE A 235 -7.78 -36.99 -15.07
C ILE A 235 -8.26 -37.12 -13.63
N ASN A 236 -7.34 -37.43 -12.70
CA ASN A 236 -7.62 -37.52 -11.27
C ASN A 236 -6.70 -36.54 -10.52
N GLY A 237 -7.26 -35.42 -10.08
CA GLY A 237 -6.44 -34.28 -9.63
C GLY A 237 -5.57 -33.78 -10.78
N TYR A 238 -4.25 -33.97 -10.65
CA TYR A 238 -3.27 -33.64 -11.69
C TYR A 238 -2.68 -34.88 -12.39
N ASP A 239 -3.06 -36.10 -12.00
CA ASP A 239 -2.57 -37.29 -12.71
C ASP A 239 -3.44 -37.58 -13.94
N ILE A 240 -2.78 -37.80 -15.07
CA ILE A 240 -3.40 -38.04 -16.37
C ILE A 240 -3.17 -39.50 -16.75
N THR A 241 -4.24 -40.22 -17.05
CA THR A 241 -4.18 -41.61 -17.55
C THR A 241 -4.78 -41.69 -18.94
N ASN A 242 -4.02 -42.17 -19.92
CA ASN A 242 -4.57 -42.55 -21.23
C ASN A 242 -4.85 -44.04 -21.27
N ASN A 243 -6.09 -44.39 -21.62
CA ASN A 243 -6.52 -45.77 -21.82
C ASN A 243 -6.61 -46.03 -23.31
N TYR A 244 -5.91 -47.05 -23.80
CA TYR A 244 -5.95 -47.41 -25.21
C TYR A 244 -7.33 -47.92 -25.60
N THR A 245 -7.96 -47.23 -26.53
CA THR A 245 -9.32 -47.48 -26.98
C THR A 245 -9.41 -47.27 -28.50
N PRO A 246 -9.05 -48.28 -29.32
CA PRO A 246 -9.04 -48.18 -30.77
C PRO A 246 -10.34 -47.59 -31.34
N GLY A 247 -10.22 -46.57 -32.20
CA GLY A 247 -11.36 -45.94 -32.87
C GLY A 247 -12.31 -45.15 -31.95
N LYS A 248 -11.92 -44.88 -30.70
CA LYS A 248 -12.65 -44.03 -29.76
C LYS A 248 -11.81 -42.81 -29.37
N THR A 249 -12.48 -41.76 -28.92
CA THR A 249 -11.86 -40.53 -28.41
C THR A 249 -12.58 -40.07 -27.14
N SER A 250 -11.98 -39.12 -26.43
CA SER A 250 -12.54 -38.48 -25.23
C SER A 250 -12.66 -36.97 -25.42
N LEU A 251 -13.68 -36.38 -24.78
CA LEU A 251 -13.82 -34.94 -24.64
C LEU A 251 -13.63 -34.58 -23.17
N THR A 252 -12.69 -33.70 -22.87
CA THR A 252 -12.50 -33.16 -21.52
C THR A 252 -13.33 -31.89 -21.36
N VAL A 253 -14.10 -31.80 -20.28
CA VAL A 253 -14.87 -30.62 -19.93
C VAL A 253 -14.39 -30.10 -18.58
N THR A 254 -13.99 -28.84 -18.55
CA THR A 254 -13.61 -28.12 -17.33
C THR A 254 -14.74 -27.17 -16.97
N LYS A 255 -15.31 -27.30 -15.77
CA LYS A 255 -16.23 -26.32 -15.21
C LYS A 255 -15.43 -25.37 -14.33
N VAL A 256 -15.61 -24.07 -14.57
CA VAL A 256 -15.07 -22.99 -13.73
C VAL A 256 -16.24 -22.32 -13.03
N TRP A 257 -16.08 -22.07 -11.74
CA TRP A 257 -16.91 -21.15 -10.98
C TRP A 257 -16.15 -19.84 -10.84
N ASP A 258 -16.79 -18.74 -11.23
CA ASP A 258 -16.23 -17.38 -11.15
C ASP A 258 -17.15 -16.58 -10.22
N ASP A 259 -17.21 -17.03 -8.96
CA ASP A 259 -18.04 -16.47 -7.90
C ASP A 259 -17.25 -16.41 -6.58
N SER A 260 -17.73 -15.55 -5.66
CA SER A 260 -17.19 -15.46 -4.31
C SER A 260 -17.84 -16.53 -3.42
N ASP A 261 -17.09 -17.59 -3.13
CA ASP A 261 -17.40 -18.69 -2.20
C ASP A 261 -18.47 -19.72 -2.65
N ASP A 262 -18.21 -20.46 -3.75
CA ASP A 262 -18.81 -21.78 -4.08
C ASP A 262 -20.27 -21.94 -3.61
N GLN A 263 -21.16 -21.11 -4.16
CA GLN A 263 -22.57 -21.08 -3.73
C GLN A 263 -23.45 -22.11 -4.45
N ASP A 264 -22.89 -22.89 -5.37
CA ASP A 264 -23.68 -23.51 -6.43
C ASP A 264 -23.51 -25.04 -6.47
N GLY A 265 -24.50 -25.74 -5.91
CA GLY A 265 -24.58 -27.20 -5.73
C GLY A 265 -23.96 -28.11 -6.81
N PHE A 266 -24.76 -28.76 -7.67
CA PHE A 266 -24.24 -29.69 -8.68
C PHE A 266 -24.56 -29.20 -10.09
N VAL A 267 -23.62 -29.37 -11.02
CA VAL A 267 -23.80 -29.04 -12.44
C VAL A 267 -23.92 -30.32 -13.26
N LEU A 268 -25.06 -30.48 -13.95
CA LEU A 268 -25.24 -31.56 -14.92
C LEU A 268 -24.80 -31.10 -16.31
N ILE A 269 -23.75 -31.71 -16.83
CA ILE A 269 -23.25 -31.47 -18.19
C ILE A 269 -23.76 -32.58 -19.11
N LEU A 270 -24.33 -32.21 -20.26
CA LEU A 270 -24.83 -33.16 -21.26
C LEU A 270 -23.94 -33.13 -22.50
N LEU A 271 -23.47 -34.32 -22.92
CA LEU A 271 -22.74 -34.48 -24.18
C LEU A 271 -23.72 -34.50 -25.35
N MET A 272 -23.43 -33.69 -26.37
CA MET A 272 -24.18 -33.66 -27.63
C MET A 272 -23.30 -34.12 -28.79
N SER A 273 -23.89 -34.85 -29.74
CA SER A 273 -23.25 -35.19 -31.02
C SER A 273 -24.13 -34.69 -32.16
N ASN A 274 -23.57 -33.98 -33.15
CA ASN A 274 -24.34 -33.41 -34.26
C ASN A 274 -25.59 -32.62 -33.81
N TYR A 275 -25.46 -31.85 -32.71
CA TYR A 275 -26.54 -31.09 -32.07
C TYR A 275 -27.72 -31.91 -31.53
N MET A 276 -27.61 -33.24 -31.48
CA MET A 276 -28.57 -34.11 -30.80
C MET A 276 -28.04 -34.53 -29.42
N LEU A 277 -28.94 -34.54 -28.45
CA LEU A 277 -28.68 -35.10 -27.12
C LEU A 277 -28.43 -36.61 -27.25
N MET A 278 -27.30 -37.09 -26.74
CA MET A 278 -27.04 -38.52 -26.64
C MET A 278 -27.99 -39.11 -25.57
N ALA A 279 -28.79 -40.11 -25.94
CA ALA A 279 -29.95 -40.57 -25.16
C ALA A 279 -29.60 -41.03 -23.73
N LYS A 280 -30.38 -40.55 -22.75
CA LYS A 280 -30.31 -40.93 -21.33
C LYS A 280 -30.98 -42.29 -21.11
N ASN A 281 -30.26 -43.25 -20.52
CA ASN A 281 -30.87 -44.20 -19.58
C ASN A 281 -30.59 -43.70 -18.16
N LEU A 282 -31.43 -42.78 -17.67
CA LEU A 282 -31.33 -42.25 -16.31
C LEU A 282 -32.41 -42.93 -15.46
N VAL A 283 -32.00 -43.90 -14.63
CA VAL A 283 -32.82 -44.34 -13.48
C VAL A 283 -32.46 -43.38 -12.34
N MET A 284 -33.40 -42.53 -11.95
CA MET A 284 -33.29 -41.77 -10.69
C MET A 284 -33.58 -42.72 -9.53
N LEU A 285 -32.67 -42.77 -8.54
CA LEU A 285 -32.95 -43.18 -7.16
C LEU A 285 -32.97 -41.94 -6.29
#